data_AF-A0A0G1BMM0-F1
#
_entry.id   AF-A0A0G1BMM0-F1
#
_cell.length_a   1.000
_cell.length_b   1.000
_cell.length_c   1.000
_cell.angle_alpha   90.00
_cell.angle_beta   90.00
_cell.angle_gamma   90.00
#
_symmetry.space_group_name_H-M   'P 1'
#
loop_
_entity.id
_entity.type
_entity.pdbx_description
1 polymer ?
#
loop_
_entity_poly.entity_id
_entity_poly.type
_entity_poly.pdbx_seq_one_letter_code
_entity_poly.pdbx_strand_id
1 'polypeptide(L)'
;MEAGPYLNAAYEFIYYNRYEENEFINLSPTPFELGIAHYASDTPYSKAKNLGVRNLSYEGVESTYAISQTILKKIAEREMRLLK
;
A
#
# COMPACT_ATOMS: atom_id res chain seq x y z
N MET A 1 5.50 10.07 -1.78
CA MET A 1 5.46 8.59 -1.73
C MET A 1 4.87 8.16 -3.05
N GLU A 2 5.65 7.57 -3.95
CA GLU A 2 5.22 7.41 -5.35
C GLU A 2 4.61 6.03 -5.57
N ALA A 3 3.28 5.98 -5.61
CA ALA A 3 2.56 4.79 -6.07
C ALA A 3 2.88 4.46 -7.55
N GLY A 4 3.46 5.40 -8.32
CA GLY A 4 3.78 5.26 -9.74
C GLY A 4 4.53 3.98 -10.09
N PRO A 5 5.77 3.75 -9.61
CA PRO A 5 6.50 2.52 -9.91
C PRO A 5 5.77 1.22 -9.53
N TYR A 6 5.01 1.23 -8.43
CA TYR A 6 4.21 0.08 -8.00
C TYR A 6 3.05 -0.18 -8.96
N LEU A 7 2.31 0.86 -9.37
CA LEU A 7 1.21 0.74 -10.33
C LEU A 7 1.71 0.40 -11.74
N ASN A 8 2.88 0.86 -12.12
CA ASN A 8 3.54 0.48 -13.37
C ASN A 8 3.84 -1.01 -13.40
N ALA A 9 4.39 -1.58 -12.32
CA ALA A 9 4.62 -3.02 -12.23
C ALA A 9 3.31 -3.82 -12.26
N ALA A 10 2.26 -3.33 -11.59
CA ALA A 10 0.93 -3.93 -11.65
C ALA A 10 0.36 -3.92 -13.08
N TYR A 11 0.52 -2.82 -13.81
CA TYR A 11 0.13 -2.73 -15.21
C TYR A 11 0.84 -3.76 -16.08
N GLU A 12 2.17 -3.81 -16.01
CA GLU A 12 2.99 -4.71 -16.82
C GLU A 12 2.63 -6.19 -16.57
N PHE A 13 2.22 -6.51 -15.34
CA PHE A 13 1.72 -7.84 -15.00
C PHE A 13 0.36 -8.17 -15.65
N ILE A 14 -0.55 -7.19 -15.73
CA ILE A 14 -1.93 -7.40 -16.23
C ILE A 14 -1.95 -7.45 -17.76
N TYR A 15 -1.23 -6.52 -18.41
CA TYR A 15 -1.31 -6.29 -19.85
C TYR A 15 -0.15 -6.90 -20.64
N TYR A 16 0.86 -7.44 -19.95
CA TYR A 16 2.03 -8.10 -20.54
C TYR A 16 2.80 -7.23 -21.56
N ASN A 17 2.79 -5.91 -21.37
CA ASN A 17 3.56 -4.92 -22.11
C ASN A 17 4.05 -3.81 -21.17
N ARG A 18 4.92 -2.91 -21.68
CA ARG A 18 5.40 -1.74 -20.93
C ARG A 18 4.23 -0.83 -20.57
N TYR A 19 4.26 -0.22 -19.38
CA TYR A 19 3.28 0.81 -19.01
C TYR A 19 3.29 1.98 -20.00
N GLU A 20 2.12 2.49 -20.30
CA GLU A 20 1.93 3.65 -21.17
C GLU A 20 2.17 4.94 -20.41
N GLU A 21 2.68 5.96 -21.09
CA GLU A 21 2.87 7.31 -20.54
C GLU A 21 1.80 8.25 -21.10
N ASN A 22 1.31 9.17 -20.26
CA ASN A 22 0.30 10.16 -20.61
C ASN A 22 -1.09 9.60 -20.98
N GLU A 23 -1.37 8.35 -20.60
CA GLU A 23 -2.65 7.69 -20.85
C GLU A 23 -3.41 7.39 -19.56
N PHE A 24 -4.74 7.40 -19.64
CA PHE A 24 -5.59 6.96 -18.53
C PHE A 24 -5.80 5.45 -18.60
N ILE A 25 -5.38 4.76 -17.54
CA ILE A 25 -5.39 3.31 -17.49
C ILE A 25 -6.38 2.83 -16.43
N ASN A 26 -7.18 1.83 -16.77
CA ASN A 26 -8.07 1.16 -15.83
C ASN A 26 -7.40 -0.09 -15.24
N LEU A 27 -6.94 -0.01 -13.99
CA LEU A 27 -6.37 -1.15 -13.25
C LEU A 27 -7.40 -1.98 -12.47
N SER A 28 -8.70 -1.85 -12.78
CA SER A 28 -9.74 -2.68 -12.15
C SER A 28 -9.70 -4.18 -12.51
N PRO A 29 -9.32 -4.61 -13.74
CA PRO A 29 -9.27 -6.03 -14.09
C PRO A 29 -7.94 -6.65 -13.61
N THR A 30 -7.79 -6.85 -12.31
CA THR A 30 -6.62 -7.51 -11.72
C THR A 30 -6.95 -8.94 -11.27
N PRO A 31 -6.05 -9.93 -11.48
CA PRO A 31 -6.22 -11.27 -10.91
C PRO A 31 -5.85 -11.34 -9.41
N PHE A 32 -5.52 -10.20 -8.82
CA PHE A 32 -5.19 -10.02 -7.41
C PHE A 32 -5.88 -8.77 -6.86
N GLU A 33 -5.96 -8.66 -5.53
CA GLU A 33 -6.45 -7.44 -4.91
C GLU A 33 -5.37 -6.36 -4.94
N LEU A 34 -5.71 -5.19 -5.49
CA LEU A 34 -4.82 -4.04 -5.58
C LEU A 34 -5.31 -2.94 -4.63
N GLY A 35 -4.38 -2.32 -3.88
CA GLY A 35 -4.68 -1.24 -2.95
C GLY A 35 -3.47 -0.35 -2.68
N ILE A 36 -3.72 0.87 -2.19
CA ILE A 36 -2.67 1.85 -1.89
C ILE A 36 -2.73 2.21 -0.41
N ALA A 37 -1.57 2.14 0.25
CA ALA A 37 -1.37 2.65 1.59
C ALA A 37 -1.13 4.16 1.54
N HIS A 38 -2.11 4.96 1.96
CA HIS A 38 -1.85 6.38 2.18
C HIS A 38 -1.20 6.58 3.55
N TYR A 39 0.13 6.72 3.54
CA TYR A 39 0.88 7.12 4.72
C TYR A 39 1.24 8.61 4.59
N ALA A 40 0.66 9.42 5.48
CA ALA A 40 1.10 10.78 5.67
C ALA A 40 2.24 10.76 6.71
N SER A 41 3.49 10.77 6.24
CA SER A 41 4.63 10.99 7.13
C SER A 41 4.51 12.38 7.73
N ASP A 42 4.73 12.50 9.04
CA ASP A 42 4.87 13.79 9.72
C ASP A 42 5.81 14.70 8.91
N THR A 43 5.28 15.77 8.32
CA THR A 43 6.09 16.91 7.91
C THR A 43 6.60 17.55 9.19
N PRO A 44 7.92 17.58 9.45
CA PRO A 44 8.42 18.11 10.71
C PRO A 44 8.09 19.60 10.77
N TYR A 45 7.13 19.95 11.64
CA TYR A 45 6.66 21.33 11.83
C TYR A 45 7.77 22.24 12.41
N SER A 46 8.87 21.67 12.90
CA SER A 46 10.11 22.36 13.28
C SER A 46 11.31 21.41 13.31
N LYS A 47 12.54 21.95 13.22
CA LYS A 47 13.82 21.20 13.24
C LYS A 47 14.02 20.27 14.45
N ALA A 48 13.17 20.33 15.48
CA ALA A 48 13.34 19.62 16.75
C ALA A 48 12.25 18.57 17.05
N LYS A 49 11.27 18.37 16.15
CA LYS A 49 10.15 17.43 16.38
C LYS A 49 10.03 16.45 15.22
N ASN A 50 11.02 15.56 15.12
CA ASN A 50 11.06 14.41 14.23
C ASN A 50 10.81 13.11 15.03
N LEU A 51 10.31 12.08 14.36
CA LEU A 51 9.99 10.77 14.98
C LEU A 51 11.17 10.20 15.80
N GLY A 52 12.42 10.45 15.37
CA GLY A 52 13.63 9.95 16.04
C GLY A 52 14.00 10.64 17.36
N VAL A 53 13.40 11.78 17.69
CA VAL A 53 13.65 12.50 18.96
C VAL A 53 12.56 12.21 20.00
N ARG A 54 11.48 11.52 19.60
CA ARG A 54 10.40 11.10 20.49
C ARG A 54 10.67 9.68 21.01
N ASN A 55 10.10 9.34 22.19
CA ASN A 55 10.10 7.96 22.67
C ASN A 55 9.46 7.02 21.63
N LEU A 56 9.93 5.78 21.57
CA LEU A 56 9.35 4.75 20.69
C LEU A 56 7.83 4.70 20.92
N SER A 57 7.06 5.02 19.88
CA SER A 57 5.60 5.10 19.97
C SER A 57 4.98 4.54 18.69
N TYR A 58 3.68 4.26 18.75
CA TYR A 58 2.93 3.78 17.59
C TYR A 58 2.73 4.85 16.51
N GLU A 59 2.97 6.12 16.87
CA GLU A 59 2.78 7.29 16.01
C GLU A 59 3.67 7.22 14.77
N GLY A 60 3.04 7.18 13.60
CA GLY A 60 3.69 7.02 12.30
C GLY A 60 3.75 5.56 11.81
N VAL A 61 3.24 4.60 12.59
CA VAL A 61 3.16 3.18 12.19
C VAL A 61 1.71 2.72 12.00
N GLU A 62 0.73 3.52 12.42
CA GLU A 62 -0.69 3.13 12.42
C GLU A 62 -1.20 2.70 11.05
N SER A 63 -0.83 3.43 9.99
CA SER A 63 -1.27 3.09 8.63
C SER A 63 -0.72 1.72 8.19
N THR A 64 0.57 1.46 8.45
CA THR A 64 1.21 0.19 8.12
C THR A 64 0.58 -0.94 8.92
N TYR A 65 0.37 -0.73 10.22
CA TYR A 65 -0.26 -1.71 11.10
C TYR A 65 -1.68 -2.06 10.65
N ALA A 66 -2.53 -1.05 10.41
CA ALA A 66 -3.92 -1.25 9.99
C ALA A 66 -4.03 -1.99 8.65
N ILE A 67 -3.14 -1.68 7.71
CA ILE A 67 -3.10 -2.34 6.40
C ILE A 67 -2.65 -3.79 6.54
N SER A 68 -1.58 -4.06 7.29
CA SER A 68 -1.12 -5.42 7.56
C SER A 68 -2.21 -6.26 8.23
N GLN A 69 -2.88 -5.71 9.24
CA GLN A 69 -4.03 -6.35 9.90
C GLN A 69 -5.14 -6.72 8.91
N THR A 70 -5.49 -5.78 8.02
CA THR A 70 -6.54 -5.99 7.02
C THR A 70 -6.17 -7.09 6.02
N ILE A 71 -4.95 -7.07 5.49
CA ILE A 71 -4.45 -8.10 4.56
C ILE A 71 -4.49 -9.48 5.21
N LEU A 72 -3.95 -9.61 6.43
CA LEU A 72 -3.92 -10.88 7.15
C LEU A 72 -5.33 -11.43 7.41
N LYS A 73 -6.26 -10.56 7.82
CA LYS A 73 -7.66 -10.95 8.04
C LYS A 73 -8.28 -11.52 6.75
N LYS A 74 -8.10 -10.85 5.62
CA LYS A 74 -8.64 -11.32 4.33
C LYS A 74 -8.03 -12.64 3.88
N ILE A 75 -6.73 -12.83 4.09
CA ILE A 75 -6.06 -14.11 3.81
C ILE A 75 -6.67 -15.21 4.67
N ALA A 76 -6.74 -15.01 5.99
CA ALA A 76 -7.30 -16.01 6.91
C ALA A 76 -8.76 -16.37 6.56
N GLU A 77 -9.60 -15.38 6.26
CA GLU A 77 -10.99 -15.60 5.84
C GLU A 77 -11.10 -16.37 4.51
N ARG A 78 -10.18 -16.14 3.57
CA ARG A 78 -10.12 -16.92 2.32
C ARG A 78 -9.71 -18.36 2.59
N GLU A 79 -8.64 -18.58 3.33
CA GLU A 79 -8.14 -19.93 3.65
C GLU A 79 -9.19 -20.75 4.42
N MET A 80 -9.87 -20.14 5.39
CA MET A 80 -10.95 -20.79 6.13
C MET A 80 -12.14 -21.20 5.25
N ARG A 81 -12.41 -20.48 4.15
CA ARG A 81 -13.45 -20.87 3.18
C ARG A 81 -13.03 -22.06 2.32
N LEU A 82 -11.75 -22.18 1.99
CA LEU A 82 -11.21 -23.29 1.19
C LEU A 82 -11.13 -24.60 1.98
N LEU A 83 -11.03 -24.52 3.31
CA LEU A 83 -11.00 -25.68 4.21
C LEU A 83 -12.37 -26.28 4.53
N LYS A 84 -13.46 -25.59 4.16
CA LYS A 84 -14.85 -26.08 4.33
C LYS A 84 -15.34 -26.73 3.06
#